data_AF-A0A5C8IYK3-F1
#
_entry.id   AF-A0A5C8IYK3-F1
#
_cell.length_a   1.000
_cell.length_b   1.000
_cell.length_c   1.000
_cell.angle_alpha   90.00
_cell.angle_beta   90.00
_cell.angle_gamma   90.00
#
_symmetry.space_group_name_H-M   'P 1'
#
loop_
_entity.id
_entity.type
_entity.pdbx_description
1 polymer ?
#
loop_
_entity_poly.entity_id
_entity_poly.type
_entity_poly.pdbx_seq_one_letter_code
_entity_poly.pdbx_strand_id
1 'polypeptide(L)'
;MSKLLDLLNPYRWLILLALLAGLWGAHAWRVGAAEKRGYAAGDKAGAHRVQVQYDTFKGELITRSTTLLAEAYRVGGVMQGSFNQRTKELDDEITTVTRERDAALERLRNRPQRPAGGPPRDRNLPGDPTDQTAAPGCTGAQLYREDGHFLVGEAARGEVIRKGLLKCYADLDDARAQQAGFVAGHAAPPGAVASAPPP
;
A
#
# COMPACT_ATOMS: atom_id res chain seq x y z
N MET A 1 46.54 -85.05 -41.37
CA MET A 1 45.83 -84.45 -42.54
C MET A 1 44.29 -84.49 -42.43
N SER A 2 43.67 -85.22 -41.49
CA SER A 2 42.19 -85.24 -41.33
C SER A 2 41.58 -83.98 -40.69
N LYS A 3 42.29 -83.32 -39.76
CA LYS A 3 41.82 -82.08 -39.11
C LYS A 3 41.70 -80.88 -40.06
N LEU A 4 42.44 -80.90 -41.18
CA LEU A 4 42.44 -79.85 -42.20
C LEU A 4 41.22 -79.95 -43.14
N LEU A 5 40.70 -81.17 -43.35
CA LEU A 5 39.45 -81.42 -44.09
C LEU A 5 38.20 -81.11 -43.24
N ASP A 6 38.29 -81.29 -41.91
CA ASP A 6 37.25 -80.88 -40.96
C ASP A 6 37.06 -79.35 -40.90
N LEU A 7 38.13 -78.59 -41.16
CA LEU A 7 38.14 -77.13 -41.31
C LEU A 7 37.53 -76.65 -42.64
N LEU A 8 37.38 -77.53 -43.63
CA LEU A 8 36.78 -77.22 -44.93
C LEU A 8 35.31 -77.67 -45.05
N ASN A 9 34.69 -78.14 -43.96
CA ASN A 9 33.29 -78.57 -44.00
C ASN A 9 32.34 -77.35 -44.04
N PRO A 10 31.66 -77.09 -45.17
CA PRO A 10 30.86 -75.89 -45.36
C PRO A 10 29.69 -75.82 -44.37
N TYR A 11 29.13 -76.95 -43.93
CA TYR A 11 28.02 -76.97 -42.98
C TYR A 11 28.41 -76.49 -41.58
N ARG A 12 29.62 -76.79 -41.10
CA ARG A 12 30.12 -76.29 -39.81
C ARG A 12 30.33 -74.79 -39.83
N TRP A 13 30.84 -74.25 -40.94
CA TRP A 13 30.96 -72.81 -41.15
C TRP A 13 29.60 -72.13 -41.23
N LEU A 14 28.61 -72.71 -41.89
CA LEU A 14 27.24 -72.17 -41.93
C LEU A 14 26.60 -72.11 -40.55
N ILE A 15 26.77 -73.14 -39.72
CA ILE A 15 26.25 -73.15 -38.34
C ILE A 15 26.94 -72.08 -37.48
N LEU A 16 28.28 -71.97 -37.57
CA LEU A 16 29.03 -70.93 -36.84
C LEU A 16 28.63 -69.52 -37.28
N LEU A 17 28.48 -69.28 -38.59
CA LEU A 17 28.01 -67.99 -39.11
C LEU A 17 26.59 -67.67 -38.64
N ALA A 18 25.69 -68.66 -38.62
CA ALA A 18 24.33 -68.48 -38.12
C ALA A 18 24.31 -68.13 -36.62
N LEU A 19 25.13 -68.80 -35.80
CA LEU A 19 25.26 -68.51 -34.38
C LEU A 19 25.87 -67.12 -34.13
N LEU A 20 26.90 -66.75 -34.88
CA LEU A 20 27.50 -65.41 -34.79
C LEU A 20 26.53 -64.32 -35.24
N ALA A 21 25.78 -64.54 -36.32
CA ALA A 21 24.74 -63.61 -36.77
C ALA A 21 23.62 -63.46 -35.73
N GLY A 22 23.18 -64.57 -35.11
CA GLY A 22 22.19 -64.55 -34.04
C GLY A 22 22.67 -63.81 -32.78
N LEU A 23 23.92 -64.07 -32.36
CA LEU A 23 24.54 -63.36 -31.22
C LEU A 23 24.71 -61.87 -31.50
N TRP A 24 25.17 -61.50 -32.70
CA TRP A 24 25.35 -60.11 -33.09
C TRP A 24 24.00 -59.37 -33.19
N GLY A 25 22.98 -60.00 -33.78
CA GLY A 25 21.62 -59.47 -33.83
C GLY A 25 21.02 -59.27 -32.43
N ALA A 26 21.19 -60.25 -31.53
CA ALA A 26 20.76 -60.13 -30.14
C ALA A 26 21.49 -59.02 -29.39
N HIS A 27 22.80 -58.88 -29.58
CA HIS A 27 23.60 -57.81 -28.99
C HIS A 27 23.16 -56.43 -29.49
N ALA A 28 23.06 -56.25 -30.82
CA ALA A 28 22.61 -55.01 -31.44
C ALA A 28 21.20 -54.61 -30.98
N TRP A 29 20.28 -55.57 -30.87
CA TRP A 29 18.94 -55.32 -30.33
C TRP A 29 18.98 -54.89 -28.86
N ARG A 30 19.79 -55.55 -28.02
CA ARG A 30 19.91 -55.18 -26.59
C ARG A 30 20.47 -53.78 -26.42
N VAL A 31 21.51 -53.42 -27.17
CA VAL A 31 22.12 -52.08 -27.14
C VAL A 31 21.13 -51.02 -27.62
N GLY A 32 20.55 -51.19 -28.81
CA GLY A 32 19.57 -50.23 -29.34
C GLY A 32 18.33 -50.09 -28.48
N ALA A 33 17.87 -51.17 -27.82
CA ALA A 33 16.77 -51.11 -26.86
C ALA A 33 17.17 -50.41 -25.54
N ALA A 34 18.43 -50.54 -25.10
CA ALA A 34 18.95 -49.85 -23.92
C ALA A 34 19.07 -48.34 -24.17
N GLU A 35 19.60 -47.93 -25.33
CA GLU A 35 19.70 -46.52 -25.73
C GLU A 35 18.33 -45.84 -25.76
N LYS A 36 17.34 -46.47 -26.40
CA LYS A 36 15.96 -45.94 -26.46
C LYS A 36 15.34 -45.80 -25.07
N ARG A 37 15.56 -46.78 -24.18
CA ARG A 37 15.09 -46.71 -22.78
C ARG A 37 15.81 -45.60 -22.01
N GLY A 38 17.11 -45.43 -22.21
CA GLY A 38 17.91 -44.37 -21.60
C GLY A 38 17.44 -42.97 -22.01
N TYR A 39 17.22 -42.75 -23.31
CA TYR A 39 16.69 -41.49 -23.84
C TYR A 39 15.30 -41.19 -23.26
N ALA A 40 14.38 -42.16 -23.30
CA ALA A 40 13.03 -41.98 -22.76
C ALA A 40 13.03 -41.76 -21.24
N ALA A 41 13.93 -42.40 -20.50
CA ALA A 41 14.08 -42.18 -19.06
C ALA A 41 14.66 -40.79 -18.76
N GLY A 42 15.64 -40.34 -19.54
CA GLY A 42 16.22 -39.00 -19.44
C GLY A 42 15.21 -37.90 -19.72
N ASP A 43 14.42 -38.04 -20.80
CA ASP A 43 13.38 -37.10 -21.18
C ASP A 43 12.30 -36.96 -20.08
N LYS A 44 11.80 -38.08 -19.55
CA LYS A 44 10.87 -38.09 -18.42
C LYS A 44 11.46 -37.47 -17.15
N ALA A 45 12.71 -37.77 -16.83
CA ALA A 45 13.39 -37.20 -15.68
C ALA A 45 13.60 -35.68 -15.84
N GLY A 46 13.93 -35.22 -17.05
CA GLY A 46 14.05 -33.81 -17.40
C GLY A 46 12.71 -33.08 -17.26
N ALA A 47 11.66 -33.60 -17.90
CA ALA A 47 10.31 -33.06 -17.80
C ALA A 47 9.82 -32.98 -16.35
N HIS A 48 10.06 -34.02 -15.55
CA HIS A 48 9.70 -34.02 -14.13
C HIS A 48 10.45 -32.93 -13.33
N ARG A 49 11.74 -32.74 -13.55
CA ARG A 49 12.53 -31.69 -12.87
C ARG A 49 12.00 -30.29 -13.19
N VAL A 50 11.70 -30.04 -14.47
CA VAL A 50 11.14 -28.75 -14.92
C VAL A 50 9.76 -28.53 -14.28
N GLN A 51 8.91 -29.55 -14.27
CA GLN A 51 7.57 -29.45 -13.68
C GLN A 51 7.64 -29.13 -12.18
N VAL A 52 8.51 -29.82 -11.43
CA VAL A 52 8.71 -29.56 -9.99
C VAL A 52 9.18 -28.12 -9.75
N GLN A 53 10.14 -27.62 -10.53
CA GLN A 53 10.62 -26.24 -10.41
C GLN A 53 9.52 -25.23 -10.72
N TYR A 54 8.73 -25.48 -11.77
CA TYR A 54 7.63 -24.62 -12.17
C TYR A 54 6.51 -24.58 -11.12
N ASP A 55 6.12 -25.73 -10.57
CA ASP A 55 5.09 -25.82 -9.53
C ASP A 55 5.56 -25.17 -8.23
N THR A 56 6.84 -25.34 -7.87
CA THR A 56 7.46 -24.65 -6.72
C THR A 56 7.42 -23.13 -6.91
N PHE A 57 7.86 -22.64 -8.07
CA PHE A 57 7.84 -21.22 -8.40
C PHE A 57 6.42 -20.63 -8.35
N LYS A 58 5.44 -21.34 -8.92
CA LYS A 58 4.02 -20.93 -8.86
C LYS A 58 3.50 -20.90 -7.44
N GLY A 59 3.81 -21.92 -6.64
CA GLY A 59 3.44 -21.98 -5.23
C GLY A 59 3.98 -20.76 -4.48
N GLU A 60 5.27 -20.48 -4.61
CA GLU A 60 5.91 -19.31 -3.99
C GLU A 60 5.30 -17.99 -4.45
N LEU A 61 5.01 -17.84 -5.75
CA LEU A 61 4.41 -16.63 -6.30
C LEU A 61 3.00 -16.39 -5.75
N ILE A 62 2.19 -17.45 -5.63
CA ILE A 62 0.85 -17.36 -5.02
C ILE A 62 0.97 -16.99 -3.54
N THR A 63 1.87 -17.63 -2.79
CA THR A 63 2.07 -17.30 -1.37
C THR A 63 2.54 -15.86 -1.19
N ARG A 64 3.51 -15.39 -1.97
CA ARG A 64 3.96 -13.99 -1.92
C ARG A 64 2.85 -13.02 -2.31
N SER A 65 2.13 -13.26 -3.38
CA SER A 65 1.07 -12.35 -3.82
C SER A 65 -0.10 -12.28 -2.81
N THR A 66 -0.52 -13.42 -2.25
CA THR A 66 -1.59 -13.47 -1.24
C THR A 66 -1.20 -12.80 0.07
N THR A 67 0.04 -13.01 0.54
CA THR A 67 0.56 -12.33 1.74
C THR A 67 0.65 -10.82 1.55
N LEU A 68 1.18 -10.35 0.41
CA LEU A 68 1.22 -8.94 0.07
C LEU A 68 -0.17 -8.30 0.00
N LEU A 69 -1.13 -8.98 -0.63
CA LEU A 69 -2.52 -8.51 -0.70
C LEU A 69 -3.15 -8.42 0.69
N ALA A 70 -2.99 -9.45 1.52
CA ALA A 70 -3.53 -9.46 2.88
C ALA A 70 -2.95 -8.32 3.73
N GLU A 71 -1.65 -8.05 3.61
CA GLU A 71 -1.01 -6.93 4.30
C GLU A 71 -1.50 -5.57 3.78
N ALA A 72 -1.61 -5.40 2.46
CA ALA A 72 -2.14 -4.17 1.87
C ALA A 72 -3.58 -3.88 2.34
N TYR A 73 -4.44 -4.90 2.40
CA TYR A 73 -5.80 -4.74 2.95
C TYR A 73 -5.79 -4.36 4.43
N ARG A 74 -4.90 -4.96 5.23
CA ARG A 74 -4.76 -4.63 6.65
C ARG A 74 -4.36 -3.17 6.84
N VAL A 75 -3.31 -2.72 6.13
CA VAL A 75 -2.84 -1.33 6.19
C VAL A 75 -3.92 -0.36 5.70
N GLY A 76 -4.59 -0.69 4.60
CA GLY A 76 -5.73 0.10 4.09
C GLY A 76 -6.87 0.22 5.10
N GLY A 77 -7.22 -0.88 5.79
CA GLY A 77 -8.24 -0.88 6.83
C GLY A 77 -7.87 -0.01 8.05
N VAL A 78 -6.62 -0.08 8.49
CA VAL A 78 -6.11 0.79 9.58
C VAL A 78 -6.17 2.26 9.17
N MET A 79 -5.73 2.59 7.95
CA MET A 79 -5.75 3.95 7.44
C MET A 79 -7.16 4.51 7.28
N GLN A 80 -8.11 3.69 6.83
CA GLN A 80 -9.52 4.09 6.78
C GLN A 80 -10.08 4.34 8.19
N GLY A 81 -9.72 3.47 9.15
CA GLY A 81 -10.12 3.62 10.55
C GLY A 81 -9.59 4.91 11.17
N SER A 82 -8.29 5.21 10.99
CA SER A 82 -7.66 6.43 11.52
C SER A 82 -8.25 7.68 10.87
N PHE A 83 -8.50 7.67 9.57
CA PHE A 83 -9.15 8.77 8.86
C PHE A 83 -10.56 9.03 9.39
N ASN A 84 -11.38 7.98 9.51
CA ASN A 84 -12.74 8.08 10.03
C ASN A 84 -12.76 8.62 11.47
N GLN A 85 -11.82 8.20 12.30
CA GLN A 85 -11.69 8.67 13.68
C GLN A 85 -11.37 10.17 13.73
N ARG A 86 -10.37 10.63 12.96
CA ARG A 86 -10.01 12.05 12.90
C ARG A 86 -11.12 12.92 12.31
N THR A 87 -11.92 12.39 11.39
CA THR A 87 -13.10 13.09 10.87
C THR A 87 -14.15 13.30 11.96
N LYS A 88 -14.43 12.27 12.77
CA LYS A 88 -15.33 12.40 13.92
C LYS A 88 -14.83 13.42 14.94
N GLU A 89 -13.54 13.39 15.26
CA GLU A 89 -12.92 14.35 16.16
C GLU A 89 -13.05 15.78 15.64
N LEU A 90 -12.82 16.00 14.34
CA LEU A 90 -13.04 17.31 13.71
C LEU A 90 -14.51 17.74 13.81
N ASP A 91 -15.46 16.85 13.53
CA ASP A 91 -16.90 17.17 13.60
C ASP A 91 -17.33 17.55 15.03
N ASP A 92 -16.82 16.84 16.04
CA ASP A 92 -17.06 17.14 17.46
C ASP A 92 -16.47 18.50 17.86
N GLU A 93 -15.27 18.81 17.38
CA GLU A 93 -14.62 20.10 17.60
C GLU A 93 -15.37 21.24 16.91
N ILE A 94 -15.81 21.08 15.66
CA ILE A 94 -16.62 22.06 14.93
C ILE A 94 -17.95 22.30 15.64
N THR A 95 -18.57 21.24 16.14
CA THR A 95 -19.81 21.35 16.94
C THR A 95 -19.57 22.17 18.21
N THR A 96 -18.42 21.98 18.85
CA THR A 96 -18.03 22.77 20.03
C THR A 96 -17.80 24.24 19.69
N VAL A 97 -17.06 24.55 18.62
CA VAL A 97 -16.86 25.92 18.13
C VAL A 97 -18.19 26.59 17.80
N THR A 98 -19.11 25.86 17.18
CA THR A 98 -20.45 26.36 16.83
C THR A 98 -21.26 26.69 18.09
N ARG A 99 -21.24 25.81 19.09
CA ARG A 99 -21.91 26.03 20.37
C ARG A 99 -21.35 27.25 21.12
N GLU A 100 -20.03 27.40 21.14
CA GLU A 100 -19.35 28.54 21.76
C GLU A 100 -19.68 29.85 21.05
N ARG A 101 -19.67 29.85 19.71
CA ARG A 101 -20.12 30.97 18.88
C ARG A 101 -21.54 31.38 19.26
N ASP A 102 -22.48 30.44 19.29
CA ASP A 102 -23.88 30.74 19.57
C ASP A 102 -24.07 31.27 21.00
N ALA A 103 -23.36 30.70 21.98
CA ALA A 103 -23.34 31.21 23.35
C ALA A 103 -22.71 32.61 23.46
N ALA A 104 -21.73 32.94 22.62
CA ALA A 104 -21.16 34.29 22.54
C ALA A 104 -22.14 35.27 21.89
N LEU A 105 -22.83 34.88 20.81
CA LEU A 105 -23.83 35.70 20.15
C LEU A 105 -25.02 36.01 21.08
N GLU A 106 -25.47 35.05 21.89
CA GLU A 106 -26.54 35.31 22.87
C GLU A 106 -26.10 36.32 23.94
N ARG A 107 -24.85 36.24 24.40
CA ARG A 107 -24.27 37.25 25.31
C ARG A 107 -24.20 38.64 24.68
N LEU A 108 -24.04 38.75 23.37
CA LEU A 108 -24.01 40.02 22.65
C LEU A 108 -25.40 40.64 22.45
N ARG A 109 -26.47 39.84 22.53
CA ARG A 109 -27.85 40.30 22.30
C ARG A 109 -28.27 41.48 23.18
N ASN A 110 -27.76 41.54 24.41
CA ASN A 110 -28.07 42.61 25.37
C ASN A 110 -27.18 43.86 25.21
N ARG A 111 -26.21 43.86 24.29
CA ARG A 111 -25.30 45.01 24.10
C ARG A 111 -25.98 46.18 23.38
N PRO A 112 -25.50 47.41 23.59
CA PRO A 112 -25.93 48.57 22.85
C PRO A 112 -25.76 48.39 21.34
N GLN A 113 -26.77 48.84 20.60
CA GLN A 113 -26.71 48.91 19.15
C GLN A 113 -25.83 50.08 18.71
N ARG A 114 -25.16 49.97 17.56
CA ARG A 114 -24.43 51.10 16.97
C ARG A 114 -25.39 52.26 16.65
N PRO A 115 -25.11 53.51 17.09
CA PRO A 115 -25.92 54.67 16.72
C PRO A 115 -25.95 54.88 15.20
N ALA A 116 -27.16 55.02 14.64
CA ALA A 116 -27.34 55.40 13.23
C ALA A 116 -26.85 56.84 13.02
N GLY A 117 -25.80 57.01 12.21
CA GLY A 117 -25.18 58.32 11.93
C GLY A 117 -23.75 58.50 12.43
N GLY A 118 -23.17 57.50 13.09
CA GLY A 118 -21.90 57.67 13.81
C GLY A 118 -22.09 58.48 15.10
N PRO A 119 -21.02 58.71 15.90
CA PRO A 119 -21.14 59.59 17.05
C PRO A 119 -21.70 60.96 16.60
N PRO A 120 -22.75 61.52 17.23
CA PRO A 120 -23.17 62.89 16.99
C PRO A 120 -21.96 63.83 16.90
N ARG A 121 -21.80 64.55 15.77
CA ARG A 121 -20.68 65.49 15.53
C ARG A 121 -20.61 66.58 16.61
N ASP A 122 -21.67 66.74 17.37
CA ASP A 122 -21.88 67.70 18.44
C ASP A 122 -21.71 67.11 19.87
N ARG A 123 -21.49 65.80 20.05
CA ARG A 123 -21.62 65.20 21.40
C ARG A 123 -20.69 64.04 21.79
N ASN A 124 -19.52 63.86 21.19
CA ASN A 124 -18.66 62.69 21.51
C ASN A 124 -17.15 62.92 21.46
N LEU A 125 -16.66 64.15 21.61
CA LEU A 125 -15.36 64.33 22.24
C LEU A 125 -15.64 64.76 23.68
N PRO A 126 -15.13 64.03 24.69
CA PRO A 126 -15.07 64.55 26.05
C PRO A 126 -14.47 65.95 25.98
N GLY A 127 -15.15 66.94 26.57
CA GLY A 127 -14.58 68.28 26.71
C GLY A 127 -13.31 68.28 27.57
N ASP A 128 -13.15 67.23 28.38
CA ASP A 128 -11.99 66.95 29.22
C ASP A 128 -11.49 65.51 28.97
N PRO A 129 -10.21 65.29 28.60
CA PRO A 129 -9.64 63.96 28.44
C PRO A 129 -9.61 63.12 29.74
N THR A 130 -9.95 63.70 30.90
CA THR A 130 -10.06 63.01 32.20
C THR A 130 -11.47 62.54 32.53
N ASP A 131 -12.49 62.85 31.71
CA ASP A 131 -13.84 62.30 31.87
C ASP A 131 -13.86 60.79 31.54
N GLN A 132 -13.80 59.96 32.58
CA GLN A 132 -13.67 58.50 32.50
C GLN A 132 -14.98 57.77 32.15
N THR A 133 -16.03 58.48 31.73
CA THR A 133 -17.23 57.84 31.17
C THR A 133 -16.89 57.30 29.79
N ALA A 134 -16.18 56.17 29.77
CA ALA A 134 -15.76 55.48 28.55
C ALA A 134 -16.98 55.31 27.63
N ALA A 135 -16.99 56.09 26.54
CA ALA A 135 -18.02 55.99 25.54
C ALA A 135 -18.09 54.52 25.08
N PRO A 136 -19.29 53.93 24.96
CA PRO A 136 -19.42 52.57 24.48
C PRO A 136 -18.73 52.43 23.12
N GLY A 137 -17.98 51.34 22.92
CA GLY A 137 -17.19 51.08 21.72
C GLY A 137 -15.68 51.34 21.84
N CYS A 138 -15.19 51.97 22.92
CA CYS A 138 -13.75 52.28 23.06
C CYS A 138 -12.87 51.09 23.50
N THR A 139 -13.45 50.02 24.01
CA THR A 139 -12.73 48.80 24.42
C THR A 139 -13.38 47.55 23.84
N GLY A 140 -12.63 46.45 23.69
CA GLY A 140 -13.19 45.19 23.18
C GLY A 140 -14.37 44.64 24.01
N ALA A 141 -14.39 44.94 25.32
CA ALA A 141 -15.51 44.61 26.21
C ALA A 141 -16.77 45.45 25.93
N GLN A 142 -16.59 46.67 25.45
CA GLN A 142 -17.66 47.64 25.18
C GLN A 142 -18.06 47.71 23.70
N LEU A 143 -17.55 46.80 22.86
CA LEU A 143 -17.83 46.78 21.43
C LEU A 143 -19.34 46.70 21.16
N TYR A 144 -19.82 47.46 20.17
CA TYR A 144 -21.22 47.44 19.75
C TYR A 144 -21.65 46.04 19.30
N ARG A 145 -22.96 45.80 19.38
CA ARG A 145 -23.55 44.50 19.05
C ARG A 145 -23.13 44.02 17.66
N GLU A 146 -23.27 44.85 16.63
CA GLU A 146 -22.99 44.48 15.24
C GLU A 146 -21.52 44.10 15.02
N ASP A 147 -20.60 44.91 15.56
CA ASP A 147 -19.17 44.68 15.45
C ASP A 147 -18.76 43.40 16.21
N GLY A 148 -19.38 43.15 17.38
CA GLY A 148 -19.16 41.94 18.15
C GLY A 148 -19.66 40.68 17.43
N HIS A 149 -20.83 40.76 16.80
CA HIS A 149 -21.40 39.67 16.00
C HIS A 149 -20.46 39.31 14.84
N PHE A 150 -19.94 40.31 14.13
CA PHE A 150 -19.00 40.11 13.03
C PHE A 150 -17.72 39.41 13.52
N LEU A 151 -17.10 39.92 14.59
CA LEU A 151 -15.85 39.37 15.11
C LEU A 151 -16.01 37.94 15.65
N VAL A 152 -17.10 37.65 16.37
CA VAL A 152 -17.39 36.28 16.84
C VAL A 152 -17.59 35.33 15.66
N GLY A 153 -18.28 35.79 14.60
CA GLY A 153 -18.45 35.02 13.37
C GLY A 153 -17.13 34.72 12.67
N GLU A 154 -16.26 35.72 12.52
CA GLU A 154 -14.94 35.53 11.92
C GLU A 154 -14.01 34.67 12.77
N ALA A 155 -14.01 34.85 14.09
CA ALA A 155 -13.23 34.02 14.99
C ALA A 155 -13.63 32.54 14.87
N ALA A 156 -14.94 32.25 14.86
CA ALA A 156 -15.45 30.89 14.67
C ALA A 156 -15.05 30.32 13.30
N ARG A 157 -15.17 31.11 12.21
CA ARG A 157 -14.69 30.70 10.88
C ARG A 157 -13.20 30.37 10.88
N GLY A 158 -12.38 31.24 11.48
CA GLY A 158 -10.94 31.05 11.59
C GLY A 158 -10.57 29.77 12.34
N GLU A 159 -11.24 29.47 13.45
CA GLU A 159 -11.00 28.25 14.21
C GLU A 159 -11.42 26.98 13.45
N VAL A 160 -12.53 27.00 12.71
CA VAL A 160 -12.91 25.86 11.84
C VAL A 160 -11.83 25.59 10.78
N ILE A 161 -11.34 26.65 10.11
CA ILE A 161 -10.28 26.52 9.09
C ILE A 161 -8.99 25.97 9.72
N ARG A 162 -8.59 26.51 10.88
CA ARG A 162 -7.40 26.07 11.61
C ARG A 162 -7.47 24.57 11.97
N LYS A 163 -8.60 24.12 12.50
CA LYS A 163 -8.83 22.71 12.86
C LYS A 163 -8.80 21.81 11.63
N GLY A 164 -9.45 22.22 10.54
CA GLY A 164 -9.39 21.49 9.26
C GLY A 164 -7.97 21.36 8.71
N LEU A 165 -7.16 22.41 8.81
CA LEU A 165 -5.75 22.38 8.40
C LEU A 165 -4.92 21.41 9.26
N LEU A 166 -5.10 21.43 10.58
CA LEU A 166 -4.42 20.50 11.49
C LEU A 166 -4.76 19.04 11.17
N LYS A 167 -6.05 18.75 10.90
CA LYS A 167 -6.46 17.41 10.43
C LYS A 167 -5.75 17.02 9.14
N CYS A 168 -5.67 17.94 8.17
CA CYS A 168 -5.02 17.69 6.89
C CYS A 168 -3.53 17.31 7.06
N TYR A 169 -2.80 18.03 7.91
CA TYR A 169 -1.42 17.67 8.21
C TYR A 169 -1.29 16.32 8.92
N ALA A 170 -2.17 16.04 9.89
CA ALA A 170 -2.18 14.73 10.56
C ALA A 170 -2.48 13.57 9.58
N ASP A 171 -3.43 13.75 8.66
CA ASP A 171 -3.73 12.78 7.61
C ASP A 171 -2.55 12.55 6.67
N LEU A 172 -1.84 13.62 6.28
CA LEU A 172 -0.66 13.55 5.43
C LEU A 172 0.51 12.83 6.11
N ASP A 173 0.75 13.12 7.39
CA ASP A 173 1.84 12.50 8.15
C ASP A 173 1.58 11.01 8.39
N ASP A 174 0.32 10.64 8.70
CA ASP A 174 -0.10 9.23 8.82
C ASP A 174 0.08 8.51 7.47
N ALA A 175 -0.37 9.09 6.35
CA ALA A 175 -0.20 8.50 5.03
C ALA A 175 1.28 8.28 4.67
N ARG A 176 2.15 9.25 4.98
CA ARG A 176 3.60 9.12 4.78
C ARG A 176 4.21 8.03 5.66
N ALA A 177 3.81 7.94 6.91
CA ALA A 177 4.30 6.91 7.83
C ALA A 177 3.90 5.51 7.36
N GLN A 178 2.65 5.32 6.94
CA GLN A 178 2.17 4.04 6.39
C GLN A 178 2.92 3.67 5.10
N GLN A 179 3.11 4.62 4.19
CA GLN A 179 3.87 4.40 2.96
C GLN A 179 5.33 4.04 3.25
N ALA A 180 5.99 4.77 4.14
CA ALA A 180 7.38 4.50 4.52
C ALA A 180 7.52 3.12 5.18
N GLY A 181 6.59 2.75 6.08
CA GLY A 181 6.55 1.42 6.70
C GLY A 181 6.35 0.30 5.67
N PHE A 182 5.44 0.48 4.72
CA PHE A 182 5.22 -0.46 3.63
C PHE A 182 6.47 -0.61 2.76
N VAL A 183 7.09 0.49 2.33
CA VAL A 183 8.31 0.46 1.50
C VAL A 183 9.47 -0.18 2.26
N ALA A 184 9.67 0.15 3.54
CA ALA A 184 10.74 -0.43 4.35
C ALA A 184 10.56 -1.94 4.58
N GLY A 185 9.33 -2.41 4.80
CA GLY A 185 9.02 -3.84 4.94
C GLY A 185 9.21 -4.65 3.67
N HIS A 186 9.20 -3.99 2.51
CA HIS A 186 9.27 -4.62 1.18
C HIS A 186 10.51 -4.23 0.37
N ALA A 187 11.47 -3.53 0.99
CA ALA A 187 12.75 -3.22 0.36
C ALA A 187 13.50 -4.53 0.09
N ALA A 188 13.76 -4.82 -1.19
CA ALA A 188 14.49 -6.02 -1.58
C ALA A 188 15.89 -6.04 -0.93
N PRO A 189 16.37 -7.19 -0.43
CA PRO A 189 17.73 -7.27 0.06
C PRO A 189 18.71 -6.94 -1.08
N PRO A 190 19.80 -6.19 -0.82
CA PRO A 190 20.83 -5.95 -1.81
C PRO A 190 21.45 -7.30 -2.20
N GLY A 191 21.09 -7.82 -3.38
CA GLY A 191 21.57 -9.11 -3.88
C GLY A 191 20.50 -10.06 -4.43
N ALA A 192 19.19 -9.71 -4.38
CA ALA A 192 18.17 -10.45 -5.11
C ALA A 192 18.24 -10.14 -6.62
N VAL A 193 19.32 -10.59 -7.26
CA VAL A 193 19.35 -10.72 -8.72
C VAL A 193 18.22 -11.68 -9.05
N ALA A 194 17.24 -11.20 -9.82
CA ALA A 194 16.26 -12.07 -10.45
C ALA A 194 17.03 -13.19 -11.14
N SER A 195 16.96 -14.41 -10.59
CA SER A 195 17.44 -15.58 -11.28
C SER A 195 16.65 -15.64 -12.58
N ALA A 196 17.29 -15.21 -13.66
CA ALA A 196 16.72 -15.29 -15.00
C ALA A 196 16.24 -16.74 -15.21
N PRO A 197 15.07 -16.94 -15.85
CA PRO A 197 14.64 -18.29 -16.18
C PRO A 197 15.76 -18.98 -16.97
N PRO A 198 16.08 -20.26 -16.68
CA PRO A 198 17.07 -20.99 -17.47
C PRO A 198 16.63 -21.02 -18.94
N PRO A 199 17.59 -20.99 -19.89
CA PRO A 199 17.31 -20.92 -21.32
C PRO A 199 16.46 -22.10 -21.83
#